data_AF-A0A0M3K6Z6-F1
#
_entry.id   AF-A0A0M3K6Z6-F1
#
_cell.length_a   1.000
_cell.length_b   1.000
_cell.length_c   1.000
_cell.angle_alpha   90.00
_cell.angle_beta   90.00
_cell.angle_gamma   90.00
#
_symmetry.space_group_name_H-M   'P 1'
#
loop_
_entity.id
_entity.type
_entity.pdbx_description
1 polymer ?
#
loop_
_entity_poly.entity_id
_entity_poly.type
_entity_poly.pdbx_seq_one_letter_code
_entity_poly.pdbx_strand_id
1 'polypeptide(L)'
;MLVEIPKMLEILKLETIEKVNDIITAVQDQSQIPDLLNFHVLFVCFLWIAIMMIGFITGEFVGTQLLGDILPYVCDDSSAIVLNFILIPLFLYRQLDTIPEESRQSHSLLLAFAIIQGLLSGLILRNHLVILLAPLHLANIIYIAVVSRIIGHKLNNDRQAYYGIISGIAFVIFSLSALIMGTMCTGFALNTLFAIFTSHVVIQVYMHRVSQSNLKPSYIQLAMLNSSIYAQAFVGYLCT
;
A
#
# COMPACT_ATOMS: atom_id res chain seq x y z
N MET A 1 32.34 -21.60 12.41
CA MET A 1 31.11 -20.79 12.41
C MET A 1 30.41 -20.91 11.03
N LEU A 2 30.05 -22.13 10.61
CA LEU A 2 29.65 -22.42 9.20
C LEU A 2 28.39 -23.31 9.06
N VAL A 3 27.65 -23.57 10.15
CA VAL A 3 26.49 -24.51 10.16
C VAL A 3 25.14 -23.81 10.48
N GLU A 4 25.12 -22.50 10.70
CA GLU A 4 23.89 -21.78 11.12
C GLU A 4 23.05 -21.21 9.96
N ILE A 5 23.66 -20.93 8.81
CA ILE A 5 22.99 -20.38 7.63
C ILE A 5 21.85 -21.28 7.09
N PRO A 6 22.01 -22.63 6.96
CA PRO A 6 20.94 -23.46 6.45
C PRO A 6 19.73 -23.55 7.38
N LYS A 7 19.95 -23.55 8.71
CA LYS A 7 18.86 -23.56 9.70
C LYS A 7 18.09 -22.24 9.73
N MET A 8 18.79 -21.10 9.66
CA MET A 8 18.15 -19.79 9.56
C MET A 8 17.29 -19.68 8.28
N LEU A 9 17.80 -20.21 7.16
CA LEU A 9 17.06 -20.21 5.89
C LEU A 9 15.80 -21.08 5.95
N GLU A 10 15.84 -22.23 6.61
CA GLU A 10 14.66 -23.09 6.80
C GLU A 10 13.59 -22.42 7.67
N ILE A 11 13.99 -21.75 8.76
CA ILE A 11 13.08 -21.00 9.63
C ILE A 11 12.42 -19.86 8.84
N LEU A 12 13.20 -19.07 8.11
CA LEU A 12 12.67 -17.98 7.27
C LEU A 12 11.71 -18.50 6.21
N LYS A 13 12.01 -19.65 5.60
CA LYS A 13 11.13 -20.28 4.62
C LYS A 13 9.80 -20.70 5.24
N LEU A 14 9.83 -21.32 6.42
CA LEU A 14 8.62 -21.72 7.15
C LEU A 14 7.77 -20.50 7.54
N GLU A 15 8.38 -19.47 8.12
CA GLU A 15 7.69 -18.23 8.48
C GLU A 15 7.07 -17.56 7.24
N THR A 16 7.78 -17.54 6.12
CA THR A 16 7.25 -16.98 4.86
C THR A 16 6.04 -17.75 4.37
N ILE A 17 6.10 -19.09 4.37
CA ILE A 17 4.98 -19.95 3.98
C ILE A 17 3.76 -19.70 4.88
N GLU A 18 3.97 -19.60 6.19
CA GLU A 18 2.90 -19.31 7.15
C GLU A 18 2.24 -17.96 6.87
N LYS A 19 3.03 -16.90 6.68
CA LYS A 19 2.49 -15.56 6.36
C LYS A 19 1.75 -15.52 5.02
N VAL A 20 2.26 -16.23 4.01
CA VAL A 20 1.58 -16.32 2.70
C VAL A 20 0.27 -17.09 2.82
N ASN A 21 0.25 -18.23 3.52
CA ASN A 21 -0.97 -19.01 3.74
C ASN A 21 -2.02 -18.21 4.52
N ASP A 22 -1.59 -17.41 5.50
CA ASP A 22 -2.47 -16.53 6.26
C ASP A 22 -3.09 -15.43 5.37
N ILE A 23 -2.32 -14.81 4.46
CA ILE A 23 -2.87 -13.88 3.46
C ILE A 23 -3.85 -14.60 2.53
N ILE A 24 -3.51 -15.78 2.02
CA ILE A 24 -4.41 -16.58 1.17
C ILE A 24 -5.71 -16.89 1.89
N THR A 25 -5.63 -17.28 3.16
CA THR A 25 -6.79 -17.56 4.01
C THR A 25 -7.66 -16.31 4.16
N ALA A 26 -7.05 -15.16 4.44
CA ALA A 26 -7.76 -13.89 4.55
C ALA A 26 -8.47 -13.48 3.24
N VAL A 27 -7.86 -13.76 2.09
CA VAL A 27 -8.42 -13.46 0.77
C VAL A 27 -9.54 -14.40 0.38
N GLN A 28 -9.42 -15.68 0.75
CA GLN A 28 -10.45 -16.69 0.51
C GLN A 28 -11.62 -16.60 1.49
N ASP A 29 -11.46 -15.85 2.57
CA ASP A 29 -12.48 -15.70 3.60
C ASP A 29 -13.72 -14.94 3.09
N GLN A 30 -14.82 -15.69 2.97
CA GLN A 30 -16.14 -15.20 2.56
C GLN A 30 -17.13 -15.08 3.73
N SER A 31 -16.63 -15.12 4.97
CA SER A 31 -17.46 -14.94 6.16
C SER A 31 -18.08 -13.53 6.22
N GLN A 32 -19.05 -13.36 7.12
CA GLN A 32 -19.67 -12.07 7.39
C GLN A 32 -18.64 -11.05 7.90
N ILE A 33 -18.96 -9.76 7.79
CA ILE A 33 -18.12 -8.70 8.36
C ILE A 33 -17.96 -8.96 9.87
N PRO A 34 -16.73 -8.95 10.42
CA PRO A 34 -16.52 -9.23 11.84
C PRO A 34 -17.28 -8.24 12.74
N ASP A 35 -17.97 -8.75 13.76
CA ASP A 35 -18.72 -7.89 14.70
C ASP A 35 -17.82 -6.91 15.47
N LEU A 36 -16.55 -7.29 15.67
CA LEU A 36 -15.52 -6.47 16.31
C LEU A 36 -14.99 -5.34 15.39
N LEU A 37 -15.42 -5.30 14.12
CA LEU A 37 -14.95 -4.31 13.15
C LEU A 37 -15.47 -2.92 13.49
N ASN A 38 -14.55 -2.05 13.92
CA ASN A 38 -14.83 -0.64 14.08
C ASN A 38 -14.48 0.15 12.81
N PHE A 39 -15.49 0.56 12.04
CA PHE A 39 -15.32 1.38 10.83
C PHE A 39 -14.69 2.76 11.11
N HIS A 40 -14.74 3.27 12.34
CA HIS A 40 -13.98 4.47 12.70
C HIS A 40 -12.47 4.21 12.71
N VAL A 41 -12.05 3.09 13.32
CA VAL A 41 -10.63 2.71 13.39
C VAL A 41 -10.10 2.41 11.99
N LEU A 42 -10.88 1.73 11.16
CA LEU A 42 -10.55 1.53 9.73
C LEU A 42 -10.37 2.87 9.00
N PHE A 43 -11.28 3.81 9.20
CA PHE A 43 -11.19 5.16 8.63
C PHE A 43 -9.91 5.88 9.05
N VAL A 44 -9.58 5.88 10.35
CA VAL A 44 -8.36 6.53 10.87
C VAL A 44 -7.11 5.87 10.30
N CYS A 45 -7.07 4.54 10.24
CA CYS A 45 -5.96 3.79 9.63
C CYS A 45 -5.76 4.20 8.17
N PHE A 46 -6.81 4.20 7.34
CA PHE A 46 -6.71 4.58 5.94
C PHE A 46 -6.43 6.07 5.72
N LEU A 47 -6.88 6.95 6.63
CA LEU A 47 -6.53 8.36 6.58
C LEU A 47 -5.04 8.58 6.81
N TRP A 48 -4.42 7.85 7.75
CA TRP A 48 -2.97 7.86 7.91
C TRP A 48 -2.25 7.36 6.66
N ILE A 49 -2.78 6.33 5.99
CA ILE A 49 -2.24 5.87 4.70
C ILE A 49 -2.31 6.98 3.65
N ALA A 50 -3.42 7.72 3.58
CA ALA A 50 -3.54 8.85 2.68
C ALA A 50 -2.50 9.94 2.97
N ILE A 51 -2.25 10.26 4.26
CA ILE A 51 -1.21 11.21 4.67
C ILE A 51 0.18 10.73 4.22
N MET A 52 0.50 9.44 4.41
CA MET A 52 1.76 8.86 3.96
C MET A 52 1.89 8.91 2.43
N MET A 53 0.81 8.62 1.69
CA MET A 53 0.79 8.72 0.24
C MET A 53 0.99 10.16 -0.26
N ILE A 54 0.45 11.17 0.44
CA ILE A 54 0.73 12.58 0.14
C ILE A 54 2.23 12.88 0.37
N GLY A 55 2.79 12.38 1.47
CA GLY A 55 4.23 12.47 1.74
C GLY A 55 5.07 11.83 0.63
N PHE A 56 4.68 10.63 0.20
CA PHE A 56 5.29 9.92 -0.93
C PHE A 56 5.23 10.72 -2.23
N ILE A 57 4.04 11.21 -2.63
CA ILE A 57 3.87 12.02 -3.85
C ILE A 57 4.72 13.29 -3.79
N THR A 58 4.79 13.93 -2.61
CA THR A 58 5.63 15.12 -2.41
C THR A 58 7.11 14.77 -2.58
N GLY A 59 7.56 13.67 -1.96
CA GLY A 59 8.92 13.16 -2.11
C GLY A 59 9.24 12.83 -3.57
N GLU A 60 8.34 12.15 -4.27
CA GLU A 60 8.47 11.81 -5.69
C GLU A 60 8.64 13.05 -6.56
N PHE A 61 7.78 14.06 -6.38
CA PHE A 61 7.90 15.32 -7.09
C PHE A 61 9.25 16.01 -6.84
N VAL A 62 9.70 16.07 -5.58
CA VAL A 62 11.00 16.64 -5.22
C VAL A 62 12.15 15.82 -5.82
N GLY A 63 12.06 14.49 -5.78
CA GLY A 63 13.07 13.57 -6.30
C GLY A 63 13.24 13.69 -7.81
N THR A 64 12.14 13.85 -8.55
CA THR A 64 12.17 14.01 -10.01
C THR A 64 12.57 15.42 -10.43
N GLN A 65 12.00 16.46 -9.83
CA GLN A 65 12.11 17.84 -10.35
C GLN A 65 13.27 18.65 -9.73
N LEU A 66 13.49 18.53 -8.43
CA LEU A 66 14.45 19.37 -7.70
C LEU A 66 15.80 18.69 -7.55
N LEU A 67 15.78 17.39 -7.34
CA LEU A 67 16.99 16.61 -7.08
C LEU A 67 17.32 15.63 -8.20
N GLY A 68 16.57 15.59 -9.29
CA GLY A 68 16.76 14.61 -10.38
C GLY A 68 18.18 14.63 -10.97
N ASP A 69 18.81 15.81 -11.02
CA ASP A 69 20.18 15.97 -11.50
C ASP A 69 21.26 15.71 -10.42
N ILE A 70 20.89 15.80 -9.13
CA ILE A 70 21.83 15.71 -8.01
C ILE A 70 21.84 14.31 -7.39
N LEU A 71 20.66 13.70 -7.23
CA LEU A 71 20.49 12.38 -6.61
C LEU A 71 21.34 11.29 -7.27
N PRO A 72 21.51 11.25 -8.61
CA PRO A 72 22.37 10.24 -9.27
C PRO A 72 23.83 10.25 -8.80
N TYR A 73 24.34 11.38 -8.29
CA TYR A 73 25.70 11.46 -7.74
C TYR A 73 25.81 10.87 -6.33
N VAL A 74 24.69 10.73 -5.62
CA VAL A 74 24.62 10.19 -4.25
C VAL A 74 24.21 8.71 -4.27
N CYS A 75 23.27 8.35 -5.14
CA CYS A 75 22.72 7.01 -5.24
C CYS A 75 22.43 6.69 -6.71
N ASP A 76 23.05 5.63 -7.22
CA ASP A 76 22.78 5.08 -8.55
C ASP A 76 21.39 4.41 -8.60
N ASP A 77 20.84 4.28 -9.82
CA ASP A 77 19.50 3.75 -10.03
C ASP A 77 19.33 2.32 -9.45
N SER A 78 20.37 1.47 -9.53
CA SER A 78 20.33 0.11 -8.94
C SER A 78 20.28 0.14 -7.41
N SER A 79 21.12 0.94 -6.77
CA SER A 79 21.07 1.10 -5.31
C SER A 79 19.75 1.70 -4.85
N ALA A 80 19.20 2.66 -5.60
CA ALA A 80 17.90 3.25 -5.29
C ALA A 80 16.78 2.20 -5.34
N ILE A 81 16.77 1.33 -6.34
CA ILE A 81 15.82 0.21 -6.44
C ILE A 81 15.93 -0.71 -5.21
N VAL A 82 17.13 -1.17 -4.87
CA VAL A 82 17.35 -2.07 -3.73
C VAL A 82 16.93 -1.39 -2.41
N LEU A 83 17.26 -0.11 -2.25
CA LEU A 83 16.92 0.65 -1.06
C LEU A 83 15.40 0.82 -0.93
N ASN A 84 14.73 1.22 -2.01
CA ASN A 84 13.32 1.57 -2.01
C ASN A 84 12.39 0.36 -1.88
N PHE A 85 12.70 -0.74 -2.58
CA PHE A 85 11.82 -1.91 -2.68
C PHE A 85 12.22 -3.07 -1.76
N ILE A 86 13.38 -3.02 -1.10
CA ILE A 86 13.84 -4.12 -0.23
C ILE A 86 14.26 -3.60 1.14
N LEU A 87 15.28 -2.74 1.19
CA LEU A 87 15.90 -2.38 2.47
C LEU A 87 15.00 -1.51 3.34
N ILE A 88 14.36 -0.47 2.80
CA ILE A 88 13.45 0.39 3.56
C ILE A 88 12.24 -0.39 4.09
N PRO A 89 11.48 -1.15 3.26
CA PRO A 89 10.37 -1.95 3.75
C PRO A 89 10.78 -2.93 4.85
N LEU A 90 11.92 -3.61 4.68
CA LEU A 90 12.44 -4.56 5.66
C LEU A 90 12.86 -3.88 6.96
N PHE A 91 13.52 -2.72 6.86
CA PHE A 91 13.91 -1.91 8.01
C PHE A 91 12.68 -1.46 8.81
N LEU A 92 11.68 -0.91 8.13
CA LEU A 92 10.42 -0.49 8.76
C LEU A 92 9.71 -1.65 9.42
N TYR A 93 9.59 -2.79 8.72
CA TYR A 93 8.97 -4.00 9.28
C TYR A 93 9.59 -4.40 10.60
N ARG A 94 10.93 -4.38 10.71
CA ARG A 94 11.63 -4.70 11.97
C ARG A 94 11.50 -3.63 13.04
N GLN A 95 11.49 -2.35 12.67
CA GLN A 95 11.37 -1.25 13.63
C GLN A 95 9.97 -1.20 14.26
N LEU A 96 8.93 -1.53 13.50
CA LEU A 96 7.56 -1.53 13.99
C LEU A 96 7.34 -2.49 15.17
N ASP A 97 8.09 -3.59 15.27
CA ASP A 97 8.00 -4.51 16.42
C ASP A 97 8.51 -3.89 17.74
N THR A 98 9.35 -2.86 17.65
CA THR A 98 9.94 -2.19 18.83
C THR A 98 9.15 -0.96 19.27
N ILE A 99 8.24 -0.47 18.44
CA ILE A 99 7.50 0.77 18.65
C ILE A 99 6.06 0.42 19.07
N PRO A 100 5.47 1.14 20.05
CA PRO A 100 4.07 0.92 20.39
C PRO A 100 3.14 1.22 19.20
N GLU A 101 2.16 0.33 18.98
CA GLU A 101 1.12 0.50 17.96
C GLU A 101 0.34 1.82 18.17
N GLU A 102 -0.11 2.43 17.07
CA GLU A 102 -0.87 3.71 17.05
C GLU A 102 -0.16 4.89 17.75
N SER A 103 1.14 4.77 18.06
CA SER A 103 1.91 5.86 18.65
C SER A 103 2.26 6.93 17.61
N ARG A 104 2.43 8.16 18.10
CA ARG A 104 2.95 9.27 17.27
C ARG A 104 4.29 8.92 16.62
N GLN A 105 5.12 8.13 17.30
CA GLN A 105 6.41 7.69 16.79
C GLN A 105 6.25 6.78 15.56
N SER A 106 5.35 5.80 15.62
CA SER A 106 5.06 4.90 14.48
C SER A 106 4.60 5.69 13.25
N HIS A 107 3.61 6.58 13.42
CA HIS A 107 3.10 7.40 12.31
C HIS A 107 4.15 8.34 11.72
N SER A 108 4.98 8.95 12.58
CA SER A 108 6.04 9.87 12.11
C SER A 108 7.15 9.12 11.39
N LEU A 109 7.51 7.92 11.87
CA LEU A 109 8.50 7.05 11.23
C LEU A 109 8.02 6.64 9.83
N LEU A 110 6.80 6.09 9.75
CA LEU A 110 6.23 5.65 8.48
C LEU A 110 6.08 6.80 7.48
N LEU A 111 5.64 7.98 7.93
CA LEU A 111 5.57 9.17 7.08
C LEU A 111 6.95 9.64 6.58
N ALA A 112 7.95 9.68 7.46
CA ALA A 112 9.31 10.08 7.08
C ALA A 112 9.87 9.14 6.01
N PHE A 113 9.71 7.83 6.19
CA PHE A 113 10.16 6.87 5.19
C PHE A 113 9.29 6.86 3.94
N ALA A 114 8.00 7.16 4.01
CA ALA A 114 7.16 7.35 2.83
C ALA A 114 7.69 8.48 1.94
N ILE A 115 8.13 9.59 2.55
CA ILE A 115 8.77 10.72 1.83
C ILE A 115 10.09 10.27 1.20
N ILE A 116 10.93 9.53 1.94
CA ILE A 116 12.20 9.00 1.42
C ILE A 116 11.97 8.03 0.26
N GLN A 117 11.01 7.10 0.39
CA GLN A 117 10.62 6.20 -0.69
C GLN A 117 10.08 6.98 -1.89
N GLY A 118 9.35 8.07 -1.66
CA GLY A 118 8.95 9.03 -2.69
C GLY A 118 10.14 9.59 -3.44
N LEU A 119 11.12 10.17 -2.72
CA LEU A 119 12.34 10.73 -3.32
C LEU A 119 13.08 9.71 -4.18
N LEU A 120 13.23 8.48 -3.69
CA LEU A 120 13.87 7.38 -4.43
C LEU A 120 13.03 6.96 -5.64
N SER A 121 11.71 6.81 -5.49
CA SER A 121 10.82 6.52 -6.62
C SER A 121 10.88 7.59 -7.71
N GLY A 122 10.99 8.87 -7.33
CA GLY A 122 11.16 9.98 -8.28
C GLY A 122 12.46 9.86 -9.08
N LEU A 123 13.56 9.44 -8.44
CA LEU A 123 14.81 9.13 -9.13
C LEU A 123 14.65 7.95 -10.10
N ILE A 124 14.07 6.85 -9.61
CA ILE A 124 13.90 5.59 -10.35
C ILE A 124 12.99 5.79 -11.57
N LEU A 125 11.94 6.58 -11.42
CA LEU A 125 10.92 6.79 -12.45
C LEU A 125 11.08 8.12 -13.21
N ARG A 126 12.23 8.81 -13.10
CA ARG A 126 12.47 10.12 -13.73
C ARG A 126 12.22 10.15 -15.24
N ASN A 127 12.46 9.02 -15.92
CA ASN A 127 12.31 8.87 -17.37
C ASN A 127 10.95 8.31 -17.79
N HIS A 128 10.06 8.02 -16.83
CA HIS A 128 8.78 7.40 -17.07
C HIS A 128 7.66 8.44 -16.91
N LEU A 129 6.61 8.36 -17.73
CA LEU A 129 5.50 9.32 -17.71
C LEU A 129 4.53 8.94 -16.58
N VAL A 130 4.88 9.30 -15.34
CA VAL A 130 4.20 8.88 -14.09
C VAL A 130 3.04 9.79 -13.68
N ILE A 131 2.78 10.87 -14.44
CA ILE A 131 1.76 11.86 -14.10
C ILE A 131 0.40 11.14 -14.03
N LEU A 132 -0.12 10.95 -12.81
CA LEU A 132 -1.38 10.27 -12.40
C LEU A 132 -1.26 8.86 -11.80
N LEU A 133 -0.09 8.20 -11.75
CA LEU A 133 -0.02 6.88 -11.12
C LEU A 133 -0.21 6.94 -9.60
N ALA A 134 0.60 7.72 -8.89
CA ALA A 134 0.50 7.88 -7.43
C ALA A 134 -0.81 8.54 -6.94
N PRO A 135 -1.31 9.63 -7.59
CA PRO A 135 -2.58 10.24 -7.21
C PRO A 135 -3.78 9.29 -7.28
N LEU A 136 -3.78 8.32 -8.19
CA LEU A 136 -4.87 7.34 -8.30
C LEU A 136 -4.93 6.42 -7.08
N HIS A 137 -3.77 5.93 -6.59
CA HIS A 137 -3.71 5.12 -5.37
C HIS A 137 -4.18 5.92 -4.16
N LEU A 138 -3.76 7.19 -4.05
CA LEU A 138 -4.25 8.10 -3.00
C LEU A 138 -5.78 8.27 -3.08
N ALA A 139 -6.32 8.51 -4.27
CA ALA A 139 -7.77 8.65 -4.47
C ALA A 139 -8.52 7.39 -4.05
N ASN A 140 -8.01 6.20 -4.39
CA ASN A 140 -8.60 4.93 -3.97
C ASN A 140 -8.58 4.74 -2.44
N ILE A 141 -7.45 5.05 -1.78
CA ILE A 141 -7.33 4.98 -0.33
C ILE A 141 -8.34 5.91 0.36
N ILE A 142 -8.47 7.15 -0.13
CA ILE A 142 -9.45 8.12 0.38
C ILE A 142 -10.88 7.62 0.15
N TYR A 143 -11.17 7.09 -1.04
CA TYR A 143 -12.47 6.52 -1.38
C TYR A 143 -12.85 5.42 -0.38
N ILE A 144 -11.95 4.46 -0.13
CA ILE A 144 -12.17 3.38 0.84
C ILE A 144 -12.42 3.94 2.23
N ALA A 145 -11.59 4.89 2.70
CA ALA A 145 -11.75 5.47 4.03
C ALA A 145 -13.15 6.07 4.21
N VAL A 146 -13.54 6.96 3.29
CA VAL A 146 -14.79 7.72 3.35
C VAL A 146 -16.00 6.80 3.18
N VAL A 147 -16.00 5.95 2.17
CA VAL A 147 -17.14 5.07 1.87
C VAL A 147 -17.34 4.04 2.97
N SER A 148 -16.25 3.47 3.51
CA SER A 148 -16.35 2.54 4.63
C SER A 148 -16.93 3.18 5.87
N ARG A 149 -16.59 4.45 6.15
CA ARG A 149 -17.16 5.20 7.27
C ARG A 149 -18.66 5.43 7.11
N ILE A 150 -19.11 5.78 5.91
CA ILE A 150 -20.50 6.16 5.62
C ILE A 150 -21.42 4.94 5.50
N ILE A 151 -20.95 3.88 4.82
CA ILE A 151 -21.80 2.76 4.40
C ILE A 151 -21.54 1.50 5.23
N GLY A 152 -20.34 1.33 5.82
CA GLY A 152 -19.95 0.08 6.49
C GLY A 152 -20.94 -0.43 7.53
N HIS A 153 -21.46 0.47 8.37
CA HIS A 153 -22.45 0.13 9.40
C HIS A 153 -23.86 -0.18 8.86
N LYS A 154 -24.14 0.15 7.60
CA LYS A 154 -25.47 0.00 6.97
C LYS A 154 -25.65 -1.33 6.23
N LEU A 155 -24.59 -2.10 6.06
CA LEU A 155 -24.58 -3.30 5.22
C LEU A 155 -24.93 -4.59 5.96
N ASN A 156 -25.42 -4.52 7.20
CA ASN A 156 -25.90 -5.66 7.97
C ASN A 156 -24.95 -6.88 7.94
N ASN A 157 -23.65 -6.62 8.10
CA ASN A 157 -22.57 -7.58 8.04
C ASN A 157 -22.39 -8.35 6.71
N ASP A 158 -22.97 -7.86 5.61
CA ASP A 158 -22.75 -8.41 4.27
C ASP A 158 -21.39 -7.96 3.69
N ARG A 159 -20.41 -8.85 3.77
CA ARG A 159 -19.04 -8.63 3.30
C ARG A 159 -18.95 -8.54 1.78
N GLN A 160 -19.77 -9.30 1.06
CA GLN A 160 -19.78 -9.30 -0.41
C GLN A 160 -20.36 -7.98 -0.95
N ALA A 161 -21.47 -7.51 -0.39
CA ALA A 161 -22.02 -6.20 -0.71
C ALA A 161 -21.01 -5.09 -0.39
N TYR A 162 -20.33 -5.17 0.76
CA TYR A 162 -19.28 -4.21 1.12
C TYR A 162 -18.16 -4.17 0.08
N TYR A 163 -17.60 -5.32 -0.31
CA TYR A 163 -16.54 -5.38 -1.31
C TYR A 163 -16.99 -4.96 -2.71
N GLY A 164 -18.21 -5.31 -3.12
CA GLY A 164 -18.79 -4.84 -4.37
C GLY A 164 -18.87 -3.31 -4.42
N ILE A 165 -19.19 -2.68 -3.29
CA ILE A 165 -19.19 -1.22 -3.16
C ILE A 165 -17.76 -0.68 -3.18
N ILE A 166 -16.89 -1.11 -2.26
CA ILE A 166 -15.59 -0.46 -2.11
C ILE A 166 -14.62 -0.72 -3.27
N SER A 167 -14.71 -1.86 -3.94
CA SER A 167 -13.82 -2.21 -5.07
C SER A 167 -14.52 -2.06 -6.42
N GLY A 168 -15.76 -2.54 -6.55
CA GLY A 168 -16.49 -2.51 -7.81
C GLY A 168 -16.91 -1.10 -8.21
N ILE A 169 -17.53 -0.34 -7.30
CA ILE A 169 -17.95 1.05 -7.61
C ILE A 169 -16.71 1.95 -7.78
N ALA A 170 -15.64 1.75 -7.01
CA ALA A 170 -14.38 2.45 -7.23
C ALA A 170 -13.84 2.25 -8.66
N PHE A 171 -13.82 1.00 -9.14
CA PHE A 171 -13.38 0.68 -10.50
C PHE A 171 -14.20 1.41 -11.56
N VAL A 172 -15.53 1.38 -11.42
CA VAL A 172 -16.43 2.06 -12.34
C VAL A 172 -16.21 3.57 -12.31
N ILE A 173 -16.11 4.18 -11.12
CA ILE A 173 -15.88 5.62 -10.98
C ILE A 173 -14.56 6.01 -11.65
N PHE A 174 -13.44 5.39 -11.30
CA PHE A 174 -12.13 5.77 -11.84
C PHE A 174 -12.03 5.54 -13.34
N SER A 175 -12.55 4.41 -13.83
CA SER A 175 -12.54 4.11 -15.26
C SER A 175 -13.42 5.07 -16.05
N LEU A 176 -14.63 5.35 -15.56
CA LEU A 176 -15.56 6.26 -16.25
C LEU A 176 -15.06 7.70 -16.23
N SER A 177 -14.51 8.16 -15.10
CA SER A 177 -13.88 9.48 -15.01
C SER A 177 -12.73 9.63 -16.01
N ALA A 178 -11.86 8.63 -16.13
CA ALA A 178 -10.76 8.65 -17.10
C ALA A 178 -11.25 8.63 -18.55
N LEU A 179 -12.33 7.91 -18.86
CA LEU A 179 -12.96 7.92 -20.18
C LEU A 179 -13.55 9.31 -20.51
N ILE A 180 -14.28 9.92 -19.57
CA ILE A 180 -14.89 11.25 -19.75
C ILE A 180 -13.82 12.33 -19.94
N MET A 181 -12.72 12.25 -19.18
CA MET A 181 -11.61 13.20 -19.28
C MET A 181 -10.67 12.94 -20.46
N GLY A 182 -10.85 11.84 -21.20
CA GLY A 182 -9.98 11.45 -22.31
C GLY A 182 -8.57 11.04 -21.87
N THR A 183 -8.38 10.68 -20.61
CA THR A 183 -7.08 10.29 -20.02
C THR A 183 -6.87 8.79 -19.94
N MET A 184 -7.84 7.99 -20.41
CA MET A 184 -7.75 6.54 -20.40
C MET A 184 -6.64 6.05 -21.34
N CYS A 185 -5.61 5.43 -20.77
CA CYS A 185 -4.56 4.72 -21.48
C CYS A 185 -4.30 3.36 -20.82
N THR A 186 -3.53 2.48 -21.48
CA THR A 186 -3.21 1.15 -20.96
C THR A 186 -2.56 1.22 -19.57
N GLY A 187 -1.63 2.16 -19.36
CA GLY A 187 -0.99 2.38 -18.06
C GLY A 187 -1.99 2.82 -16.98
N PHE A 188 -2.90 3.73 -17.30
CA PHE A 188 -3.95 4.15 -16.36
C PHE A 188 -4.89 2.99 -16.00
N ALA A 189 -5.32 2.20 -16.99
CA ALA A 189 -6.20 1.05 -16.78
C ALA A 189 -5.52 0.00 -15.88
N LEU A 190 -4.26 -0.35 -16.17
CA LEU A 190 -3.48 -1.27 -15.34
C LEU A 190 -3.29 -0.72 -13.92
N ASN A 191 -2.96 0.56 -13.78
CA ASN A 191 -2.79 1.16 -12.46
C ASN A 191 -4.09 1.19 -11.65
N THR A 192 -5.23 1.39 -12.31
CA THR A 192 -6.55 1.31 -11.69
C THR A 192 -6.81 -0.09 -11.14
N LEU A 193 -6.53 -1.12 -11.95
CA LEU A 193 -6.66 -2.51 -11.53
C LEU A 193 -5.76 -2.82 -10.34
N PHE A 194 -4.48 -2.41 -10.38
CA PHE A 194 -3.56 -2.66 -9.29
C PHE A 194 -3.95 -1.90 -8.01
N ALA A 195 -4.31 -0.61 -8.10
CA ALA A 195 -4.74 0.17 -6.94
C ALA A 195 -5.92 -0.48 -6.23
N ILE A 196 -6.90 -0.96 -6.99
CA ILE A 196 -8.10 -1.61 -6.44
C ILE A 196 -7.75 -2.98 -5.89
N PHE A 197 -7.00 -3.79 -6.65
CA PHE A 197 -6.63 -5.14 -6.23
C PHE A 197 -5.80 -5.14 -4.94
N THR A 198 -4.75 -4.31 -4.86
CA THR A 198 -3.92 -4.25 -3.65
C THR A 198 -4.73 -3.80 -2.45
N SER A 199 -5.55 -2.75 -2.60
CA SER A 199 -6.42 -2.27 -1.53
C SER A 199 -7.45 -3.31 -1.08
N HIS A 200 -8.01 -4.09 -2.01
CA HIS A 200 -8.96 -5.14 -1.71
C HIS A 200 -8.32 -6.24 -0.85
N VAL A 201 -7.13 -6.71 -1.25
CA VAL A 201 -6.35 -7.69 -0.49
C VAL A 201 -6.02 -7.16 0.90
N VAL A 202 -5.56 -5.91 1.00
CA VAL A 202 -5.21 -5.29 2.29
C VAL A 202 -6.43 -5.21 3.22
N ILE A 203 -7.62 -4.87 2.71
CA ILE A 203 -8.84 -4.81 3.52
C ILE A 203 -9.31 -6.21 3.94
N GLN A 204 -9.16 -7.21 3.07
CA GLN A 204 -9.42 -8.61 3.44
C GLN A 204 -8.51 -9.07 4.58
N VAL A 205 -7.21 -8.78 4.49
CA VAL A 205 -6.25 -9.04 5.57
C VAL A 205 -6.61 -8.23 6.83
N TYR A 206 -7.00 -6.96 6.70
CA TYR A 206 -7.43 -6.15 7.84
C TYR A 206 -8.62 -6.78 8.57
N MET A 207 -9.67 -7.15 7.84
CA MET A 207 -10.87 -7.77 8.43
C MET A 207 -10.55 -9.11 9.07
N HIS A 208 -9.70 -9.91 8.44
CA HIS A 208 -9.24 -11.19 8.99
C HIS A 208 -8.44 -10.99 10.29
N ARG A 209 -7.59 -9.97 10.38
CA ARG A 209 -6.85 -9.65 11.60
C ARG A 209 -7.75 -9.12 12.72
N VAL A 210 -8.80 -8.39 12.37
CA VAL A 210 -9.82 -7.95 13.32
C VAL A 210 -10.57 -9.15 13.90
N SER A 211 -10.98 -10.13 13.09
CA SER A 211 -11.67 -11.32 13.61
C SER A 211 -10.78 -12.16 14.54
N GLN A 212 -9.47 -12.18 14.28
CA GLN A 212 -8.47 -12.82 15.15
C GLN A 212 -8.07 -12.00 16.38
N SER A 213 -8.60 -10.78 16.56
CA SER A 213 -8.16 -9.84 17.61
C SER A 213 -6.65 -9.55 17.61
N ASN A 214 -6.00 -9.66 16.44
CA ASN A 214 -4.56 -9.49 16.24
C ASN A 214 -4.28 -8.36 15.23
N LEU A 215 -5.10 -7.31 15.26
CA LEU A 215 -4.92 -6.17 14.38
C LEU A 215 -3.71 -5.34 14.83
N LYS A 216 -2.75 -5.20 13.94
CA LYS A 216 -1.63 -4.26 14.06
C LYS A 216 -1.72 -3.19 12.95
N PRO A 217 -2.32 -2.03 13.21
CA PRO A 217 -2.60 -1.04 12.17
C PRO A 217 -1.35 -0.52 11.44
N SER A 218 -0.23 -0.35 12.15
CA SER A 218 1.02 0.13 11.55
C SER A 218 1.56 -0.81 10.45
N TYR A 219 1.36 -2.11 10.61
CA TYR A 219 1.72 -3.11 9.60
C TYR A 219 0.78 -3.08 8.39
N ILE A 220 -0.51 -2.82 8.60
CA ILE A 220 -1.47 -2.61 7.50
C ILE A 220 -1.11 -1.35 6.71
N GLN A 221 -0.76 -0.28 7.43
CA GLN A 221 -0.31 0.98 6.87
C GLN A 221 0.93 0.78 5.99
N LEU A 222 1.94 0.07 6.50
CA LEU A 222 3.16 -0.28 5.76
C LEU A 222 2.87 -1.17 4.54
N ALA A 223 2.00 -2.17 4.69
CA ALA A 223 1.65 -3.10 3.61
C ALA A 223 0.95 -2.35 2.47
N MET A 224 -0.03 -1.50 2.78
CA MET A 224 -0.75 -0.72 1.77
C MET A 224 0.20 0.23 1.04
N LEU A 225 1.00 1.01 1.78
CA LEU A 225 1.96 1.95 1.20
C LEU A 225 2.90 1.25 0.23
N ASN A 226 3.58 0.17 0.65
CA ASN A 226 4.50 -0.55 -0.21
C ASN A 226 3.80 -1.21 -1.39
N SER A 227 2.62 -1.79 -1.20
CA SER A 227 1.85 -2.38 -2.31
C SER A 227 1.51 -1.34 -3.39
N SER A 228 1.15 -0.11 -2.97
CA SER A 228 0.89 1.00 -3.87
C SER A 228 2.16 1.46 -4.60
N ILE A 229 3.29 1.59 -3.89
CA ILE A 229 4.58 1.96 -4.50
C ILE A 229 5.02 0.91 -5.53
N TYR A 230 4.89 -0.38 -5.20
CA TYR A 230 5.31 -1.49 -6.06
C TYR A 230 4.43 -1.56 -7.31
N ALA A 231 3.12 -1.42 -7.14
CA ALA A 231 2.17 -1.36 -8.25
C ALA A 231 2.50 -0.22 -9.23
N GLN A 232 2.78 0.97 -8.71
CA GLN A 232 3.11 2.12 -9.55
C GLN A 232 4.42 1.93 -10.30
N ALA A 233 5.46 1.45 -9.62
CA ALA A 233 6.73 1.15 -10.26
C ALA A 233 6.57 0.10 -11.36
N PHE A 234 5.85 -0.99 -11.07
CA PHE A 234 5.57 -2.04 -12.04
C PHE A 234 4.84 -1.53 -13.28
N VAL A 235 3.80 -0.71 -13.11
CA VAL A 235 3.08 -0.09 -14.22
C VAL A 235 3.98 0.89 -14.98
N GLY A 236 4.77 1.69 -14.26
CA GLY A 236 5.73 2.63 -14.86
C GLY A 236 6.72 1.93 -15.79
N TYR A 237 7.28 0.80 -15.36
CA TYR A 237 8.21 0.00 -16.17
C TYR A 237 7.55 -0.75 -17.33
N LEU A 238 6.29 -1.16 -17.20
CA LEU A 238 5.60 -1.90 -18.26
C LEU A 238 5.04 -1.02 -19.37
N CYS A 239 4.68 0.23 -19.04
CA CYS A 239 3.90 1.11 -19.93
C CYS A 239 4.73 2.26 -20.53
N THR A 240 6.05 2.16 -20.43
CA THR A 240 7.03 3.07 -21.06
C THR A 240 7.86 2.33 -22.08
#